data_AF-A0A1Q4V3A3-F1
#
_entry.id   AF-A0A1Q4V3A3-F1
#
_cell.length_a   1.000
_cell.length_b   1.000
_cell.length_c   1.000
_cell.angle_alpha   90.00
_cell.angle_beta   90.00
_cell.angle_gamma   90.00
#
_symmetry.space_group_name_H-M   'P 1'
#
loop_
_entity.id
_entity.type
_entity.pdbx_description
1 polymer ?
#
loop_
_entity_poly.entity_id
_entity_poly.type
_entity_poly.pdbx_seq_one_letter_code
_entity_poly.pdbx_strand_id
1 'polypeptide(L)'
;MSMFGDSLDKALEKTFTRPMPKSAGARMRYLVRQHKGTRAVADLLGVSQRTVERYVNDQIRKPRKQLAARLERAVRSRWQPQIKEKAKKTAATTGGIVIDTRARLGYTAPIGSTDQDRIRHLTVALPPRHAAKIFEAREQGASEDRLKEIAAEALKETYFQDNGRRAGGLEEVRFTDIEHLDFQL
;
A
#
# COMPACT_ATOMS: atom_id res chain seq x y z
N MET A 1 1.58 -10.08 -5.94
CA MET A 1 0.90 -8.88 -5.38
C MET A 1 1.05 -9.04 -3.89
N SER A 2 1.75 -8.11 -3.24
CA SER A 2 2.14 -8.24 -1.83
C SER A 2 1.04 -7.68 -0.95
N MET A 3 0.55 -8.44 0.03
CA MET A 3 -0.50 -8.04 0.95
C MET A 3 -0.18 -6.72 1.66
N PHE A 4 1.04 -6.59 2.21
CA PHE A 4 1.48 -5.36 2.89
C PHE A 4 1.47 -4.14 1.98
N GLY A 5 2.13 -4.28 0.83
CA GLY A 5 2.23 -3.22 -0.16
C GLY A 5 0.89 -2.75 -0.69
N ASP A 6 0.02 -3.70 -1.01
CA ASP A 6 -1.30 -3.42 -1.56
C ASP A 6 -2.20 -2.76 -0.50
N SER A 7 -2.08 -3.14 0.77
CA SER A 7 -2.81 -2.49 1.88
C SER A 7 -2.32 -1.06 2.14
N LEU A 8 -1.01 -0.78 2.04
CA LEU A 8 -0.47 0.58 2.13
C LEU A 8 -0.97 1.47 0.97
N ASP A 9 -0.95 0.94 -0.26
CA ASP A 9 -1.45 1.68 -1.42
C ASP A 9 -2.96 1.97 -1.29
N LYS A 10 -3.74 1.01 -0.79
CA LYS A 10 -5.17 1.21 -0.48
C LYS A 10 -5.40 2.27 0.59
N ALA A 11 -4.57 2.32 1.63
CA ALA A 11 -4.66 3.35 2.66
C ALA A 11 -4.49 4.76 2.05
N LEU A 12 -3.51 4.92 1.15
CA LEU A 12 -3.30 6.16 0.40
C LEU A 12 -4.45 6.47 -0.56
N GLU A 13 -5.06 5.46 -1.19
CA GLU A 13 -6.22 5.67 -2.05
C GLU A 13 -7.45 6.21 -1.30
N LYS A 14 -7.61 5.87 -0.02
CA LYS A 14 -8.70 6.40 0.81
C LYS A 14 -8.57 7.91 1.06
N THR A 15 -7.39 8.52 0.88
CA THR A 15 -7.18 9.97 1.06
C THR A 15 -7.53 10.81 -0.17
N PHE A 16 -7.89 10.15 -1.27
CA PHE A 16 -8.22 10.80 -2.53
C PHE A 16 -9.44 11.71 -2.43
N THR A 17 -9.27 12.95 -2.88
CA THR A 17 -10.34 13.96 -2.83
C THR A 17 -11.26 13.92 -4.04
N ARG A 18 -10.81 13.32 -5.15
CA ARG A 18 -11.60 13.16 -6.39
C ARG A 18 -11.71 11.70 -6.83
N PRO A 19 -12.90 11.26 -7.30
CA PRO A 19 -13.08 9.90 -7.80
C PRO A 19 -12.24 9.68 -9.07
N MET A 20 -11.70 8.48 -9.21
CA MET A 20 -11.01 8.07 -10.42
C MET A 20 -11.97 8.09 -11.63
N PRO A 21 -11.50 8.43 -12.85
CA PRO A 21 -12.34 8.41 -14.04
C PRO A 21 -12.98 7.02 -14.25
N LYS A 22 -14.29 6.98 -14.44
CA LYS A 22 -15.06 5.73 -14.53
C LYS A 22 -14.99 5.09 -15.92
N SER A 23 -14.97 5.89 -16.99
CA SER A 23 -14.99 5.38 -18.37
C SER A 23 -13.59 5.07 -18.90
N ALA A 24 -13.50 4.08 -19.80
CA ALA A 24 -12.23 3.71 -20.44
C ALA A 24 -11.63 4.86 -21.26
N GLY A 25 -12.45 5.62 -21.99
CA GLY A 25 -12.00 6.81 -22.74
C GLY A 25 -11.42 7.89 -21.84
N ALA A 26 -12.06 8.20 -20.70
CA ALA A 26 -11.54 9.18 -19.75
C ALA A 26 -10.26 8.70 -19.07
N ARG A 27 -10.17 7.42 -18.72
CA ARG A 27 -8.95 6.77 -18.20
C ARG A 27 -7.80 6.85 -19.21
N MET A 28 -8.05 6.58 -20.49
CA MET A 28 -7.06 6.70 -21.57
C MET A 28 -6.59 8.14 -21.77
N ARG A 29 -7.52 9.11 -21.86
CA ARG A 29 -7.19 10.54 -21.96
C ARG A 29 -6.33 11.02 -20.78
N TYR A 30 -6.66 10.57 -19.58
CA TYR A 30 -5.85 10.85 -18.40
C TYR A 30 -4.42 10.33 -18.56
N LEU A 31 -4.24 9.05 -18.94
CA LEU A 31 -2.91 8.47 -19.14
C LEU A 31 -2.13 9.16 -20.26
N VAL A 32 -2.78 9.48 -21.38
CA VAL A 32 -2.14 10.20 -22.49
C VAL A 32 -1.64 11.57 -22.03
N ARG A 33 -2.42 12.28 -21.21
CA ARG A 33 -1.98 13.55 -20.62
C ARG A 33 -0.79 13.37 -19.67
N GLN A 34 -0.77 12.30 -18.86
CA GLN A 34 0.35 12.03 -17.94
C GLN A 34 1.64 11.60 -18.66
N HIS A 35 1.51 10.81 -19.72
CA HIS A 35 2.64 10.28 -20.49
C HIS A 35 3.01 11.13 -21.71
N LYS A 36 2.30 12.25 -21.95
CA LYS A 36 2.51 13.18 -23.06
C LYS A 36 2.51 12.53 -24.45
N GLY A 37 1.74 11.46 -24.64
CA GLY A 37 1.66 10.77 -25.92
C GLY A 37 0.85 9.47 -25.90
N THR A 38 0.31 9.09 -27.06
CA THR A 38 -0.46 7.85 -27.24
C THR A 38 0.43 6.62 -27.34
N ARG A 39 1.62 6.75 -27.94
CA ARG A 39 2.61 5.66 -28.06
C ARG A 39 3.06 5.11 -26.72
N ALA A 40 3.48 5.98 -25.79
CA ALA A 40 3.89 5.58 -24.45
C ALA A 40 2.77 4.87 -23.66
N VAL A 41 1.51 5.29 -23.84
CA VAL A 41 0.35 4.61 -23.24
C VAL A 41 0.08 3.26 -23.90
N ALA A 42 0.31 3.14 -25.20
CA ALA A 42 0.16 1.91 -25.94
C ALA A 42 1.16 0.84 -25.44
N ASP A 43 2.43 1.23 -25.28
CA ASP A 43 3.49 0.39 -24.74
C ASP A 43 3.17 -0.03 -23.29
N LEU A 44 2.79 0.93 -22.43
CA LEU A 44 2.38 0.67 -21.05
C LEU A 44 1.23 -0.34 -20.94
N LEU A 45 0.25 -0.23 -21.81
CA LEU A 45 -0.96 -1.06 -21.78
C LEU A 45 -0.85 -2.32 -22.65
N GLY A 46 0.26 -2.52 -23.37
CA GLY A 46 0.45 -3.62 -24.32
C GLY A 46 -0.68 -3.70 -25.35
N VAL A 47 -0.96 -2.59 -26.02
CA VAL A 47 -1.94 -2.45 -27.10
C VAL A 47 -1.35 -1.62 -28.24
N SER A 48 -2.01 -1.58 -29.41
CA SER A 48 -1.57 -0.70 -30.50
C SER A 48 -1.85 0.78 -30.18
N GLN A 49 -1.02 1.69 -30.72
CA GLN A 49 -1.26 3.13 -30.62
C GLN A 49 -2.64 3.53 -31.15
N ARG A 50 -3.06 2.93 -32.27
CA ARG A 50 -4.40 3.14 -32.83
C ARG A 50 -5.51 2.72 -31.87
N THR A 51 -5.32 1.66 -31.08
CA THR A 51 -6.28 1.26 -30.05
C THR A 51 -6.44 2.37 -29.00
N VAL A 52 -5.34 2.99 -28.55
CA VAL A 52 -5.38 4.11 -27.61
C VAL A 52 -6.15 5.29 -28.20
N GLU A 53 -5.83 5.69 -29.44
CA GLU A 53 -6.50 6.79 -30.15
C GLU A 53 -8.01 6.55 -30.31
N ARG A 54 -8.42 5.32 -30.63
CA ARG A 54 -9.84 4.96 -30.73
C ARG A 54 -10.59 5.09 -29.40
N TYR A 55 -9.95 4.81 -28.26
CA TYR A 55 -10.55 5.06 -26.94
C TYR A 55 -10.57 6.55 -26.59
N VAL A 56 -9.52 7.29 -26.93
CA VAL A 56 -9.43 8.75 -26.69
C VAL A 56 -10.53 9.49 -27.43
N ASN A 57 -10.81 9.07 -28.67
CA ASN A 57 -11.83 9.64 -29.55
C ASN A 57 -13.22 9.00 -29.37
N ASP A 58 -13.42 8.19 -28.32
CA ASP A 58 -14.68 7.51 -27.99
C ASP A 58 -15.27 6.60 -29.09
N GLN A 59 -14.45 6.20 -30.08
CA GLN A 59 -14.80 5.27 -31.17
C GLN A 59 -14.96 3.82 -30.66
N ILE A 60 -14.31 3.49 -29.54
CA ILE A 60 -14.55 2.27 -28.76
C ILE A 60 -14.66 2.63 -27.29
N ARG A 61 -15.63 2.03 -26.60
CA ARG A 61 -15.96 2.40 -25.21
C ARG A 61 -15.71 1.28 -24.20
N LYS A 62 -15.88 0.02 -24.62
CA LYS A 62 -15.81 -1.15 -23.73
C LYS A 62 -14.53 -1.95 -23.98
N PRO A 63 -13.53 -1.89 -23.08
CA PRO A 63 -12.36 -2.76 -23.16
C PRO A 63 -12.68 -4.19 -22.75
N ARG A 64 -11.93 -5.15 -23.32
CA ARG A 64 -11.90 -6.53 -22.83
C ARG A 64 -11.42 -6.53 -21.37
N LYS A 65 -11.87 -7.51 -20.58
CA LYS A 65 -11.60 -7.59 -19.12
C LYS A 65 -10.12 -7.37 -18.76
N GLN A 66 -9.20 -8.01 -19.47
CA GLN A 66 -7.76 -7.87 -19.21
C GLN A 66 -7.24 -6.44 -19.46
N LEU A 67 -7.67 -5.80 -20.56
CA LEU A 67 -7.30 -4.40 -20.83
C LEU A 67 -7.93 -3.45 -19.82
N ALA A 68 -9.18 -3.70 -19.43
CA ALA A 68 -9.86 -2.92 -18.40
C ALA A 68 -9.07 -2.93 -17.08
N ALA A 69 -8.59 -4.10 -16.65
CA ALA A 69 -7.80 -4.27 -15.44
C ALA A 69 -6.41 -3.61 -15.53
N ARG A 70 -5.72 -3.71 -16.68
CA ARG A 70 -4.44 -3.01 -16.90
C ARG A 70 -4.61 -1.49 -16.89
N LEU A 71 -5.62 -0.99 -17.62
CA LEU A 71 -5.97 0.43 -17.67
C LEU A 71 -6.29 0.97 -16.28
N GLU A 72 -7.08 0.23 -15.51
CA GLU A 72 -7.43 0.62 -14.14
C GLU A 72 -6.20 0.71 -13.24
N ARG A 73 -5.34 -0.31 -13.23
CA ARG A 73 -4.10 -0.31 -12.44
C ARG A 73 -3.18 0.84 -12.83
N ALA A 74 -3.01 1.08 -14.13
CA ALA A 74 -2.18 2.18 -14.63
C ALA A 74 -2.71 3.54 -14.15
N VAL A 75 -4.02 3.79 -14.24
CA VAL A 75 -4.63 5.03 -13.76
C VAL A 75 -4.49 5.14 -12.24
N ARG A 76 -4.88 4.09 -11.49
CA ARG A 76 -4.82 4.03 -10.03
C ARG A 76 -3.42 4.33 -9.48
N SER A 77 -2.38 3.79 -10.11
CA SER A 77 -1.00 4.02 -9.69
C SER A 77 -0.60 5.50 -9.71
N ARG A 78 -1.05 6.25 -10.73
CA ARG A 78 -0.70 7.67 -10.94
C ARG A 78 -1.74 8.66 -10.44
N TRP A 79 -2.93 8.21 -10.03
CA TRP A 79 -4.03 9.09 -9.67
C TRP A 79 -3.69 9.93 -8.44
N GLN A 80 -3.93 11.25 -8.54
CA GLN A 80 -3.71 12.25 -7.49
C GLN A 80 -2.36 12.10 -6.75
N PRO A 81 -1.21 12.20 -7.45
CA PRO A 81 0.10 11.90 -6.87
C PRO A 81 0.45 12.88 -5.74
N GLN A 82 0.12 14.17 -5.89
CA GLN A 82 0.32 15.18 -4.84
C GLN A 82 -0.47 14.88 -3.56
N ILE A 83 -1.65 14.25 -3.68
CA ILE A 83 -2.46 13.87 -2.51
C ILE A 83 -1.82 12.67 -1.80
N LYS A 84 -1.30 11.69 -2.55
CA LYS A 84 -0.52 10.58 -1.96
C LYS A 84 0.68 11.11 -1.20
N GLU A 85 1.49 11.95 -1.84
CA GLU A 85 2.71 12.51 -1.22
C GLU A 85 2.39 13.35 0.01
N LYS A 86 1.34 14.18 -0.03
CA LYS A 86 0.89 14.93 1.14
C LYS A 86 0.45 14.01 2.27
N ALA A 87 -0.31 12.95 1.98
CA ALA A 87 -0.78 12.00 2.98
C ALA A 87 0.38 11.23 3.62
N LYS A 88 1.33 10.74 2.83
CA LYS A 88 2.56 10.11 3.34
C LYS A 88 3.34 11.05 4.24
N LYS A 89 3.55 12.30 3.81
CA LYS A 89 4.27 13.30 4.60
C LYS A 89 3.59 13.55 5.93
N THR A 90 2.27 13.80 5.93
CA THR A 90 1.50 14.00 7.18
C THR A 90 1.62 12.80 8.12
N ALA A 91 1.46 11.58 7.60
CA ALA A 91 1.60 10.35 8.38
C ALA A 91 3.01 10.19 8.98
N ALA A 92 4.05 10.46 8.18
CA ALA A 92 5.45 10.35 8.60
C ALA A 92 5.88 11.43 9.61
N THR A 93 5.22 12.60 9.64
CA THR A 93 5.63 13.71 10.52
C THR A 93 4.76 13.88 11.75
N THR A 94 3.43 13.80 11.61
CA THR A 94 2.50 14.22 12.68
C THR A 94 1.36 13.23 12.93
N GLY A 95 0.86 12.57 11.90
CA GLY A 95 -0.35 11.74 11.97
C GLY A 95 -0.11 10.31 12.46
N GLY A 96 1.03 9.71 12.12
CA GLY A 96 1.21 8.27 12.28
C GLY A 96 0.44 7.47 11.23
N ILE A 97 0.31 6.17 11.46
CA ILE A 97 -0.47 5.25 10.64
C ILE A 97 -1.12 4.21 11.54
N VAL A 98 -2.36 3.83 11.29
CA VAL A 98 -3.00 2.73 12.01
C VAL A 98 -2.75 1.44 11.25
N ILE A 99 -2.31 0.40 11.96
CA ILE A 99 -2.27 -0.97 11.46
C ILE A 99 -3.44 -1.74 12.07
N ASP A 100 -4.28 -2.33 11.23
CA ASP A 100 -5.29 -3.31 11.64
C ASP A 100 -4.88 -4.68 11.13
N THR A 101 -4.67 -5.64 12.03
CA THR A 101 -4.19 -6.96 11.64
C THR A 101 -4.84 -8.07 12.45
N ARG A 102 -5.11 -9.18 11.77
CA ARG A 102 -5.52 -10.44 12.36
C ARG A 102 -4.48 -11.50 12.00
N ALA A 103 -3.63 -11.85 12.97
CA ALA A 103 -2.48 -12.70 12.71
C ALA A 103 -2.03 -13.52 13.93
N ARG A 104 -1.42 -14.69 13.70
CA ARG A 104 -0.55 -15.33 14.69
C ARG A 104 0.81 -14.65 14.70
N LEU A 105 1.41 -14.58 15.89
CA LEU A 105 2.67 -13.91 16.13
C LEU A 105 3.68 -14.84 16.79
N GLY A 106 4.93 -14.72 16.40
CA GLY A 106 6.08 -15.30 17.08
C GLY A 106 6.82 -14.26 17.90
N TYR A 107 7.48 -14.71 18.96
CA TYR A 107 8.20 -13.90 19.92
C TYR A 107 9.58 -14.48 20.15
N THR A 108 10.55 -13.60 20.38
CA THR A 108 11.88 -13.98 20.86
C THR A 108 12.23 -13.09 22.05
N ALA A 109 12.71 -13.71 23.11
CA ALA A 109 13.20 -13.07 24.34
C ALA A 109 14.42 -13.85 24.85
N PRO A 110 15.21 -13.33 25.81
CA PRO A 110 16.43 -13.99 26.29
C PRO A 110 16.25 -15.44 26.75
N ILE A 111 15.06 -15.79 27.24
CA ILE A 111 14.73 -17.14 27.74
C ILE A 111 14.29 -18.11 26.64
N GLY A 112 14.19 -17.66 25.39
CA GLY A 112 13.84 -18.48 24.22
C GLY A 112 12.83 -17.81 23.28
N SER A 113 12.58 -18.50 22.17
CA SER A 113 11.57 -18.13 21.18
C SER A 113 10.32 -18.99 21.33
N THR A 114 9.14 -18.39 21.15
CA THR A 114 7.87 -19.10 21.13
C THR A 114 6.96 -18.52 20.07
N ASP A 115 6.27 -19.39 19.34
CA ASP A 115 5.15 -19.00 18.49
C ASP A 115 3.86 -19.06 19.31
N GLN A 116 3.01 -18.03 19.19
CA GLN A 116 1.68 -18.08 19.77
C GLN A 116 0.77 -18.98 18.92
N ASP A 117 0.00 -19.82 19.60
CA ASP A 117 -1.05 -20.66 19.01
C ASP A 117 -2.26 -19.84 18.56
N ARG A 118 -2.55 -18.76 19.28
CA ARG A 118 -3.72 -17.90 19.04
C ARG A 118 -3.47 -16.81 18.01
N ILE A 119 -4.53 -16.51 17.28
CA ILE A 119 -4.63 -15.33 16.42
C ILE A 119 -4.96 -14.11 17.28
N ARG A 120 -4.22 -13.01 17.07
CA ARG A 120 -4.54 -11.71 17.65
C ARG A 120 -5.17 -10.82 16.62
N HIS A 121 -6.24 -10.13 17.01
CA HIS A 121 -6.74 -8.95 16.30
C HIS A 121 -6.18 -7.71 17.00
N LEU A 122 -5.33 -6.97 16.29
CA LEU A 122 -4.69 -5.76 16.78
C LEU A 122 -5.06 -4.58 15.87
N THR A 123 -5.60 -3.52 16.46
CA THR A 123 -5.77 -2.21 15.82
C THR A 123 -4.89 -1.22 16.59
N VAL A 124 -3.75 -0.84 16.01
CA VAL A 124 -2.72 -0.06 16.71
C VAL A 124 -2.38 1.20 15.93
N ALA A 125 -2.48 2.35 16.59
CA ALA A 125 -1.97 3.61 16.06
C ALA A 125 -0.43 3.63 16.22
N LEU A 126 0.28 3.49 15.11
CA LEU A 126 1.74 3.56 15.06
C LEU A 126 2.20 5.02 14.99
N PRO A 127 3.13 5.45 15.85
CA PRO A 127 3.68 6.80 15.82
C PRO A 127 4.31 7.19 14.47
N PRO A 128 4.45 8.49 14.17
CA PRO A 128 4.99 8.99 12.89
C PRO A 128 6.33 8.38 12.47
N ARG A 129 7.23 8.10 13.42
CA ARG A 129 8.53 7.45 13.16
C ARG A 129 8.40 6.08 12.47
N HIS A 130 7.36 5.31 12.80
CA HIS A 130 7.12 4.00 12.18
C HIS A 130 6.43 4.16 10.83
N ALA A 131 5.48 5.09 10.73
CA ALA A 131 4.87 5.43 9.44
C ALA A 131 5.94 5.85 8.41
N ALA A 132 6.90 6.69 8.82
CA ALA A 132 8.03 7.10 8.00
C ALA A 132 8.85 5.90 7.50
N LYS A 133 9.29 5.02 8.40
CA LYS A 133 10.07 3.80 8.06
C LYS A 133 9.32 2.88 7.08
N ILE A 134 8.02 2.68 7.30
CA ILE A 134 7.19 1.82 6.45
C ILE A 134 7.05 2.40 5.04
N PHE A 135 6.74 3.70 4.93
CA PHE A 135 6.61 4.37 3.64
C PHE A 135 7.95 4.46 2.89
N GLU A 136 9.04 4.79 3.58
CA GLU A 136 10.38 4.82 3.01
C GLU A 136 10.78 3.45 2.43
N ALA A 137 10.58 2.37 3.20
CA ALA A 137 10.86 1.02 2.71
C ALA A 137 10.01 0.67 1.48
N ARG A 138 8.72 1.04 1.48
CA ARG A 138 7.84 0.83 0.32
C ARG A 138 8.32 1.59 -0.92
N GLU A 139 8.77 2.84 -0.76
CA GLU A 139 9.28 3.67 -1.85
C GLU A 139 10.61 3.16 -2.42
N GLN A 140 11.46 2.60 -1.56
CA GLN A 140 12.71 1.95 -1.95
C GLN A 140 12.49 0.57 -2.60
N GLY A 141 11.25 0.12 -2.73
CA GLY A 141 10.93 -1.16 -3.35
C GLY A 141 11.23 -2.36 -2.46
N ALA A 142 11.15 -2.20 -1.13
CA ALA A 142 11.34 -3.28 -0.18
C ALA A 142 10.42 -4.48 -0.49
N SER A 143 10.95 -5.68 -0.25
CA SER A 143 10.19 -6.92 -0.38
C SER A 143 9.03 -6.97 0.63
N GLU A 144 8.08 -7.86 0.38
CA GLU A 144 6.97 -8.10 1.31
C GLU A 144 7.46 -8.55 2.70
N ASP A 145 8.45 -9.45 2.74
CA ASP A 145 9.05 -9.90 3.99
C ASP A 145 9.70 -8.74 4.75
N ARG A 146 10.36 -7.82 4.05
CA ARG A 146 10.95 -6.65 4.69
C ARG A 146 9.91 -5.69 5.25
N LEU A 147 8.80 -5.47 4.52
CA LEU A 147 7.69 -4.66 5.03
C LEU A 147 7.02 -5.32 6.26
N LYS A 148 6.90 -6.65 6.23
CA LYS A 148 6.39 -7.47 7.33
C LYS A 148 7.25 -7.35 8.59
N GLU A 149 8.58 -7.44 8.45
CA GLU A 149 9.54 -7.22 9.54
C GLU A 149 9.40 -5.82 10.16
N ILE A 150 9.37 -4.78 9.31
CA ILE A 150 9.26 -3.39 9.79
C ILE A 150 7.94 -3.17 10.54
N ALA A 151 6.84 -3.73 10.04
CA ALA A 151 5.54 -3.64 10.71
C ALA A 151 5.52 -4.42 12.04
N ALA A 152 6.17 -5.58 12.10
CA ALA A 152 6.25 -6.37 13.32
C ALA A 152 7.11 -5.68 14.39
N GLU A 153 8.21 -5.04 13.99
CA GLU A 153 9.03 -4.19 14.85
C GLU A 153 8.24 -2.99 15.39
N ALA A 154 7.44 -2.35 14.53
CA ALA A 154 6.57 -1.25 14.96
C ALA A 154 5.52 -1.69 15.99
N LEU A 155 4.93 -2.88 15.82
CA LEU A 155 4.03 -3.49 16.80
C LEU A 155 4.75 -3.88 18.09
N LYS A 156 5.98 -4.39 18.01
CA LYS A 156 6.82 -4.70 19.18
C LYS A 156 6.97 -3.45 20.05
N GLU A 157 7.52 -2.39 19.48
CA GLU A 157 7.80 -1.15 20.21
C GLU A 157 6.52 -0.48 20.72
N THR A 158 5.50 -0.35 19.86
CA THR A 158 4.31 0.45 20.17
C THR A 158 3.32 -0.30 21.05
N TYR A 159 2.99 -1.55 20.68
CA TYR A 159 1.95 -2.30 21.36
C TYR A 159 2.54 -3.17 22.48
N PHE A 160 3.53 -4.00 22.19
CA PHE A 160 4.03 -4.99 23.16
C PHE A 160 4.91 -4.38 24.25
N GLN A 161 5.72 -3.39 23.90
CA GLN A 161 6.60 -2.70 24.83
C GLN A 161 6.00 -1.42 25.43
N ASP A 162 4.85 -0.97 24.91
CA ASP A 162 4.23 0.32 25.27
C ASP A 162 5.25 1.47 25.27
N ASN A 163 6.03 1.56 24.18
CA ASN A 163 7.13 2.52 24.02
C ASN A 163 8.16 2.47 25.16
N GLY A 164 8.48 1.26 25.63
CA GLY A 164 9.50 1.00 26.66
C GLY A 164 8.97 0.94 28.10
N ARG A 165 7.66 1.08 28.32
CA ARG A 165 7.07 0.98 29.68
C ARG A 165 6.89 -0.45 30.17
N ARG A 166 6.91 -1.44 29.27
CA ARG A 166 6.77 -2.87 29.61
C ARG A 166 7.57 -3.76 28.67
N ALA A 167 7.70 -5.04 29.03
CA ALA A 167 8.29 -6.08 28.18
C ALA A 167 9.66 -5.70 27.58
N GLY A 168 10.52 -5.03 28.35
CA GLY A 168 11.82 -4.53 27.87
C GLY A 168 12.78 -5.63 27.40
N GLY A 169 12.60 -6.86 27.88
CA GLY A 169 13.34 -8.04 27.40
C GLY A 169 12.75 -8.71 26.16
N LEU A 170 11.70 -8.15 25.54
CA LEU A 170 11.19 -8.68 24.28
C LEU A 170 12.08 -8.22 23.13
N GLU A 171 12.79 -9.15 22.51
CA GLU A 171 13.78 -8.87 21.46
C GLU A 171 13.13 -8.78 20.09
N GLU A 172 12.19 -9.68 19.79
CA GLU A 172 11.57 -9.80 18.47
C GLU A 172 10.06 -10.06 18.59
N VAL A 173 9.30 -9.46 17.67
CA VAL A 173 7.95 -9.91 17.29
C VAL A 173 7.98 -10.16 15.80
N ARG A 174 7.40 -11.27 15.36
CA ARG A 174 7.27 -11.62 13.94
C ARG A 174 5.86 -12.10 13.63
N PHE A 175 5.38 -11.88 12.42
CA PHE A 175 4.14 -12.48 11.96
C PHE A 175 4.39 -13.90 11.45
N THR A 176 3.65 -14.88 11.94
CA THR A 176 3.78 -16.28 11.50
C THR A 176 2.67 -16.68 10.53
N ASP A 177 1.44 -16.20 10.76
CA ASP A 177 0.29 -16.43 9.88
C ASP A 177 -0.60 -15.19 9.88
N ILE A 178 -0.93 -14.64 8.73
CA ILE A 178 -1.70 -13.39 8.61
C ILE A 178 -3.00 -13.65 7.87
N GLU A 179 -4.11 -13.56 8.58
CA GLU A 179 -5.47 -13.68 8.01
C GLU A 179 -5.95 -12.34 7.45
N HIS A 180 -5.54 -11.23 8.07
CA HIS A 180 -5.93 -9.88 7.68
C HIS A 180 -4.84 -8.85 7.98
N LEU A 181 -4.72 -7.88 7.09
CA LEU A 181 -3.88 -6.69 7.27
C LEU A 181 -4.45 -5.52 6.46
N ASP A 182 -4.72 -4.41 7.14
CA ASP A 182 -5.04 -3.13 6.54
C ASP A 182 -4.24 -1.99 7.22
N PHE A 183 -4.05 -0.91 6.46
CA PHE A 183 -3.46 0.33 6.97
C PHE A 183 -4.46 1.49 6.83
N GLN A 184 -4.38 2.46 7.74
CA GLN A 184 -5.23 3.66 7.72
C GLN A 184 -4.42 4.92 8.09
N LEU A 185 -4.77 6.06 7.50
CA LEU A 185 -4.09 7.35 7.63
C LEU A 185 -4.98 8.40 8.27
#